data_AF-A0AA35RCU9-F1
#
_entry.id   AF-A0AA35RCU9-F1
#
_cell.length_a   1.000
_cell.length_b   1.000
_cell.length_c   1.000
_cell.angle_alpha   90.00
_cell.angle_beta   90.00
_cell.angle_gamma   90.00
#
_symmetry.space_group_name_H-M   'P 1'
#
loop_
_entity.id
_entity.type
_entity.pdbx_description
1 polymer ?
#
loop_
_entity_poly.entity_id
_entity_poly.type
_entity_poly.pdbx_seq_one_letter_code
_entity_poly.pdbx_strand_id
1 'polypeptide(L)' 'MGHVYEMLEMPHYALYYYKQAHRLRASDPRVLLAMGLCYEDLARWEESKKCLKRAIAMKDPEGTAIIRLA' A
#
# COMPACT_ATOMS: atom_id res chain seq x y z
N MET A 1 19.96 -4.25 4.45
CA MET A 1 19.09 -3.52 3.50
C MET A 1 17.61 -3.90 3.57
N GLY A 2 17.17 -4.84 4.41
CA GLY A 2 15.73 -5.16 4.57
C GLY A 2 15.01 -4.41 5.71
N HIS A 3 15.74 -4.01 6.75
CA HIS A 3 15.16 -3.41 7.97
C HIS A 3 14.90 -1.89 7.90
N VAL A 4 15.34 -1.20 6.84
CA VAL A 4 15.23 0.27 6.73
C VAL A 4 13.79 0.74 6.44
N TYR A 5 12.89 -0.17 6.04
CA TYR A 5 11.47 0.15 5.85
C TYR A 5 10.59 -0.15 7.06
N GLU A 6 11.11 -0.75 8.14
CA GLU A 6 10.32 -1.06 9.34
C GLU A 6 9.95 0.18 10.18
N MET A 7 10.57 1.34 9.95
CA MET A 7 10.35 2.54 10.77
C MET A 7 10.41 3.85 9.98
N LEU A 8 9.72 3.95 8.84
CA LEU A 8 9.36 5.29 8.36
C LEU A 8 8.10 5.73 9.10
N GLU A 9 8.32 6.21 10.32
CA GLU A 9 7.42 6.84 11.29
C GLU A 9 6.68 8.09 10.74
N MET A 10 6.57 8.22 9.41
CA MET A 10 5.83 9.26 8.71
C MET A 10 5.03 8.63 7.56
N PRO A 11 3.89 7.98 7.84
CA PRO A 11 3.01 7.41 6.82
C PRO A 11 2.56 8.42 5.76
N HIS A 12 2.58 9.73 6.06
CA HIS A 12 2.32 10.81 5.09
C HIS A 12 3.39 10.91 3.99
N TYR A 13 4.68 10.82 4.33
CA TYR A 13 5.77 10.91 3.34
C TYR A 13 5.86 9.63 2.49
N ALA A 14 5.63 8.47 3.11
CA ALA A 14 5.54 7.21 2.41
C ALA A 14 4.41 7.24 1.35
N LEU A 15 3.22 7.74 1.72
CA LEU A 15 2.11 7.93 0.78
C LEU A 15 2.45 8.84 -0.40
N TYR A 16 3.20 9.92 -0.16
CA TYR A 16 3.62 10.83 -1.22
C TYR A 16 4.55 10.14 -2.23
N TYR A 17 5.56 9.42 -1.73
CA TYR A 17 6.48 8.66 -2.57
C TYR A 17 5.78 7.51 -3.30
N TYR A 18 4.86 6.79 -2.65
CA TYR A 18 4.10 5.74 -3.31
C TYR A 18 3.17 6.29 -4.38
N LYS A 19 2.56 7.48 -4.20
CA LYS A 19 1.79 8.14 -5.26
C LYS A 19 2.65 8.53 -6.45
N GLN A 20 3.87 9.03 -6.22
CA GLN A 20 4.83 9.31 -7.28
C GLN A 20 5.26 8.02 -8.00
N ALA A 21 5.60 6.97 -7.26
CA ALA A 21 5.96 5.67 -7.80
C ALA A 21 4.80 5.05 -8.60
N HIS A 22 3.56 5.19 -8.13
CA HIS A 22 2.36 4.74 -8.83
C HIS A 22 2.12 5.52 -10.13
N ARG A 23 2.48 6.82 -10.20
CA ARG A 23 2.43 7.57 -11.46
C ARG A 23 3.47 7.09 -12.48
N LEU A 24 4.63 6.65 -12.01
CA LEU A 24 5.73 6.16 -12.86
C LEU A 24 5.54 4.70 -13.28
N ARG A 25 4.98 3.87 -12.39
CA ARG A 25 4.62 2.47 -12.62
C ARG A 25 3.25 2.20 -12.01
N ALA A 26 2.21 2.45 -12.79
CA ALA A 26 0.81 2.31 -12.38
C ALA A 26 0.34 0.84 -12.23
N SER A 27 1.22 -0.12 -11.99
CA SER A 27 0.85 -1.54 -12.05
C SER A 27 1.57 -2.48 -11.08
N ASP A 28 2.18 -1.97 -10.01
CA ASP A 28 2.71 -2.86 -8.97
C ASP A 28 1.71 -3.02 -7.82
N PRO A 29 1.11 -4.22 -7.61
CA PRO A 29 0.16 -4.45 -6.52
C PRO A 29 0.81 -4.26 -5.14
N ARG A 30 2.13 -4.44 -5.01
CA ARG A 30 2.87 -4.22 -3.76
C ARG A 30 2.86 -2.75 -3.33
N VAL A 31 2.87 -1.82 -4.28
CA VAL A 31 2.78 -0.38 -4.00
C VAL A 31 1.38 -0.01 -3.48
N LEU A 32 0.33 -0.65 -4.04
CA LEU A 32 -1.05 -0.46 -3.56
C LEU A 32 -1.25 -1.05 -2.16
N LEU A 33 -0.65 -2.20 -1.87
CA LEU A 33 -0.62 -2.78 -0.53
C LEU A 33 0.07 -1.85 0.47
N ALA A 34 1.27 -1.36 0.14
CA ALA A 34 2.02 -0.44 1.00
C ALA A 34 1.26 0.88 1.25
N MET A 35 0.58 1.43 0.23
CA MET A 35 -0.32 2.57 0.42
C MET A 35 -1.49 2.25 1.34
N GLY A 36 -2.10 1.07 1.19
CA GLY A 36 -3.18 0.61 2.07
C GLY A 36 -2.76 0.60 3.54
N LEU A 37 -1.56 0.12 3.82
CA LEU A 37 -1.01 0.08 5.18
C LEU A 37 -0.74 1.47 5.75
N CYS A 38 -0.12 2.35 4.96
CA CYS A 38 0.06 3.73 5.39
C CYS A 38 -1.29 4.42 5.66
N TYR A 39 -2.36 4.05 4.95
CA TYR A 39 -3.70 4.56 5.24
C TYR A 39 -4.30 3.97 6.52
N GLU A 40 -4.04 2.71 6.88
CA GLU A 40 -4.45 2.12 8.16
C GLU A 40 -3.74 2.81 9.33
N ASP A 41 -2.42 3.04 9.23
CA ASP A 41 -1.64 3.76 10.25
C ASP A 41 -2.12 5.21 10.45
N LEU A 42 -2.74 5.79 9.41
CA LEU A 42 -3.36 7.11 9.45
C LEU A 42 -4.82 7.10 9.90
N ALA A 43 -5.33 5.95 10.37
CA ALA A 43 -6.73 5.71 10.70
C ALA A 43 -7.71 6.01 9.55
N ARG A 44 -7.23 5.98 8.30
CA ARG A 44 -8.01 6.19 7.07
C ARG A 44 -8.46 4.85 6.47
N TRP A 45 -9.31 4.16 7.21
CA TRP A 45 -9.80 2.83 6.88
C TRP A 45 -10.49 2.73 5.51
N GLU A 46 -11.25 3.77 5.11
CA GLU A 46 -11.94 3.77 3.81
C GLU A 46 -10.97 3.84 2.61
N GLU A 47 -9.93 4.67 2.70
CA GLU A 47 -8.90 4.80 1.67
C GLU A 47 -8.08 3.51 1.59
N SER A 48 -7.72 2.94 2.75
CA SER A 48 -7.02 1.65 2.81
C SER A 48 -7.79 0.54 2.09
N LYS A 49 -9.09 0.37 2.39
CA LYS A 49 -9.94 -0.63 1.74
C LYS A 49 -10.02 -0.44 0.22
N LYS A 50 -10.05 0.81 -0.28
CA LYS A 50 -10.03 1.10 -1.73
C LYS A 50 -8.70 0.68 -2.36
N CYS A 51 -7.58 0.96 -1.71
CA CYS A 51 -6.24 0.57 -2.16
C CYS A 51 -6.07 -0.96 -2.17
N LEU A 52 -6.47 -1.64 -1.10
CA LEU A 52 -6.44 -3.09 -0.98
C LEU A 52 -7.31 -3.77 -2.06
N LYS A 53 -8.55 -3.30 -2.28
CA LYS A 53 -9.41 -3.81 -3.35
C LYS A 53 -8.78 -3.67 -4.74
N ARG A 54 -8.08 -2.55 -5.00
CA ARG A 54 -7.34 -2.36 -6.24
C ARG A 54 -6.16 -3.32 -6.35
N ALA A 55 -5.39 -3.53 -5.28
CA ALA A 55 -4.29 -4.49 -5.26
C ALA A 55 -4.78 -5.92 -5.59
N ILE A 56 -5.91 -6.33 -5.01
CA ILE A 56 -6.57 -7.61 -5.28
C ILE A 56 -6.98 -7.72 -6.75
N ALA A 57 -7.60 -6.67 -7.30
CA ALA A 57 -8.01 -6.65 -8.71
C ALA A 57 -6.82 -6.76 -9.68
N MET A 58 -5.64 -6.31 -9.28
CA MET A 58 -4.39 -6.40 -10.06
C MET A 58 -3.71 -7.77 -10.00
N LYS A 59 -4.36 -8.78 -9.41
CA LYS A 59 -3.77 -10.11 -9.14
C LYS A 59 -2.44 -9.98 -8.39
N ASP A 60 -2.54 -9.49 -7.17
CA ASP A 60 -1.43 -9.55 -6.22
C ASP A 60 -0.89 -11.00 -6.14
N PRO A 61 0.35 -11.26 -6.62
CA PRO A 61 0.85 -12.62 -6.77
C PRO A 61 1.03 -13.33 -5.42
N GLU A 62 1.11 -12.58 -4.32
CA GLU A 62 1.28 -13.12 -2.96
C GLU A 62 -0.05 -13.32 -2.21
N GLY A 63 -1.17 -12.80 -2.72
CA GLY A 63 -2.48 -12.90 -2.04
C GLY A 63 -2.57 -12.15 -0.71
N THR A 64 -1.53 -11.42 -0.31
CA THR A 64 -1.42 -10.70 0.96
C THR A 64 -2.50 -9.62 1.11
N ALA A 65 -2.88 -8.96 0.02
CA ALA A 65 -3.96 -7.98 0.00
C ALA A 65 -5.34 -8.60 0.31
N ILE A 66 -5.58 -9.85 -0.10
CA ILE A 66 -6.81 -10.58 0.22
C ILE A 66 -6.82 -10.95 1.71
N ILE A 67 -5.69 -11.47 2.22
CA ILE A 67 -5.54 -11.89 3.62
C ILE A 67 -5.77 -10.71 4.59
N ARG A 68 -5.33 -9.50 4.23
CA ARG A 68 -5.56 -8.30 5.05
C ARG A 68 -6.98 -7.71 4.94
N LEU A 69 -7.70 -7.98 3.86
CA LEU A 69 -9.05 -7.49 3.67
C LEU A 69 -10.12 -8.43 4.26
N ALA A 70 -9.79 -9.72 4.40
CA ALA A 70 -10.62 -10.77 4.99
C ALA A 70 -10.68 -10.66 6.52
#